data_AF-A0A7W3VXK5-F1
#
_entry.id   AF-A0A7W3VXK5-F1
#
_cell.length_a   1.000
_cell.length_b   1.000
_cell.length_c   1.000
_cell.angle_alpha   90.00
_cell.angle_beta   90.00
_cell.angle_gamma   90.00
#
_symmetry.space_group_name_H-M   'P 1'
#
loop_
_entity.id
_entity.type
_entity.pdbx_description
1 polymer ?
#
loop_
_entity_poly.entity_id
_entity_poly.type
_entity_poly.pdbx_seq_one_letter_code
_entity_poly.pdbx_strand_id
1 'polypeptide(L)' 'MPSEFVRELKRGVAAARQALETAGEEESDSHRARLAELREIARHNGVDLDGPDAGETGR' A
#
# COMPACT_ATOMS: atom_id res chain seq x y z
N MET A 1 -0.39 11.66 14.03
CA MET A 1 -1.28 11.35 12.90
C MET A 1 -0.40 11.04 11.70
N PRO A 2 -0.61 9.92 11.00
CA PRO A 2 0.08 9.67 9.74
C PRO A 2 -0.41 10.71 8.72
N SER A 3 0.47 11.14 7.82
CA SER A 3 0.08 12.07 6.76
C SER A 3 -0.98 11.44 5.86
N GLU A 4 -1.81 12.27 5.23
CA GLU A 4 -2.80 11.80 4.24
C GLU A 4 -2.13 10.97 3.14
N PHE A 5 -0.91 11.37 2.74
CA PHE A 5 -0.04 10.60 1.85
C PHE A 5 0.21 9.17 2.35
N VAL A 6 0.59 8.98 3.62
CA VAL A 6 0.87 7.64 4.18
C VAL A 6 -0.41 6.79 4.19
N ARG A 7 -1.55 7.38 4.55
CA ARG A 7 -2.84 6.68 4.59
C ARG A 7 -3.27 6.23 3.20
N GLU A 8 -3.13 7.11 2.21
CA GLU A 8 -3.48 6.80 0.82
C GLU A 8 -2.52 5.76 0.21
N LEU A 9 -1.23 5.86 0.53
CA LEU A 9 -0.24 4.88 0.11
C LEU A 9 -0.52 3.49 0.68
N LYS A 10 -0.83 3.40 1.99
CA LYS A 10 -1.22 2.13 2.63
C LYS A 10 -2.50 1.56 2.04
N ARG A 11 -3.51 2.39 1.77
CA ARG A 11 -4.74 1.97 1.06
C ARG A 11 -4.43 1.42 -0.33
N GLY A 12 -3.58 2.11 -1.10
CA GLY A 12 -3.18 1.67 -2.43
C GLY A 12 -2.49 0.31 -2.40
N VAL A 13 -1.61 0.09 -1.42
CA VAL A 13 -0.92 -1.20 -1.23
C VAL A 13 -1.91 -2.31 -0.86
N ALA A 14 -2.84 -2.04 0.06
CA ALA A 14 -3.87 -3.00 0.46
C ALA A 14 -4.79 -3.37 -0.72
N ALA A 15 -5.22 -2.38 -1.51
CA ALA A 15 -6.05 -2.59 -2.68
C ALA A 15 -5.33 -3.40 -3.77
N ALA A 16 -4.06 -3.09 -4.06
CA ALA A 16 -3.26 -3.84 -5.03
C ALA A 16 -3.00 -5.29 -4.58
N ARG A 17 -2.81 -5.52 -3.28
CA ARG A 17 -2.71 -6.88 -2.71
C ARG A 17 -4.01 -7.65 -2.86
N GLN A 18 -5.14 -7.05 -2.49
CA GLN A 18 -6.44 -7.71 -2.60
C GLN A 18 -6.79 -8.01 -4.07
N ALA A 19 -6.48 -7.08 -4.98
CA ALA A 19 -6.66 -7.30 -6.40
C ALA A 19 -5.82 -8.47 -6.93
N LEU A 20 -4.58 -8.65 -6.45
CA LEU A 20 -3.77 -9.83 -6.78
C LEU A 20 -4.37 -11.15 -6.33
N GLU A 21 -5.05 -11.16 -5.19
CA GLU A 21 -5.69 -12.37 -4.66
C GLU A 21 -6.92 -12.78 -5.49
N THR A 22 -7.57 -11.81 -6.14
CA THR A 22 -8.79 -12.03 -6.95
C THR A 22 -8.54 -12.04 -8.45
N ALA A 23 -7.37 -11.60 -8.91
CA ALA A 23 -7.05 -11.42 -10.32
C ALA A 23 -6.80 -12.77 -11.02
N GLY A 24 -7.26 -12.86 -12.28
CA GLY A 24 -6.83 -13.92 -13.19
C GLY A 24 -5.34 -13.80 -13.56
N GLU A 25 -4.81 -14.79 -14.28
CA GLU A 25 -3.40 -14.84 -14.68
C GLU A 25 -2.94 -13.59 -15.45
N GLU A 26 -3.79 -13.03 -16.30
CA GLU A 26 -3.48 -11.85 -17.13
C GLU A 26 -3.44 -10.53 -16.33
N GLU A 27 -4.32 -10.36 -15.35
CA GLU A 27 -4.40 -9.14 -14.53
C GLU A 27 -3.38 -9.14 -13.38
N SER A 28 -2.93 -10.34 -12.98
CA SER A 28 -1.96 -10.52 -11.90
C SER A 28 -0.63 -9.78 -12.14
N ASP A 29 -0.14 -9.74 -13.39
CA ASP A 29 1.13 -9.08 -13.69
C ASP A 29 1.03 -7.54 -13.51
N SER A 30 -0.10 -6.97 -13.94
CA SER A 30 -0.38 -5.54 -13.77
C SER A 30 -0.50 -5.15 -12.30
N HIS A 31 -1.18 -5.96 -11.48
CA HIS A 31 -1.27 -5.70 -10.04
C HIS A 31 0.06 -5.92 -9.32
N ARG A 32 0.92 -6.85 -9.78
CA ARG A 32 2.28 -7.03 -9.25
C ARG A 32 3.14 -5.80 -9.54
N ALA A 33 3.11 -5.29 -10.77
CA ALA A 33 3.83 -4.08 -11.14
C ALA A 33 3.37 -2.88 -10.30
N ARG A 34 2.06 -2.71 -10.12
CA ARG A 34 1.49 -1.65 -9.28
C ARG A 34 1.93 -1.77 -7.82
N LEU A 35 1.96 -2.98 -7.26
CA LEU A 35 2.42 -3.22 -5.90
C LEU A 35 3.92 -2.91 -5.74
N ALA A 36 4.74 -3.21 -6.75
CA ALA A 36 6.16 -2.89 -6.75
C ALA A 36 6.41 -1.37 -6.74
N GLU A 37 5.69 -0.62 -7.57
CA GLU A 37 5.75 0.85 -7.61
C GLU A 37 5.38 1.47 -6.26
N LEU A 38 4.27 1.03 -5.65
CA LEU A 38 3.82 1.54 -4.35
C LEU A 38 4.83 1.25 -3.23
N ARG A 39 5.49 0.08 -3.29
CA ARG A 39 6.58 -0.27 -2.35
C ARG A 39 7.82 0.57 -2.56
N GLU A 40 8.15 0.92 -3.81
CA GLU A 40 9.25 1.82 -4.11
C GLU A 40 8.98 3.23 -3.59
N ILE A 41 7.78 3.76 -3.83
CA ILE A 41 7.33 5.04 -3.28
C ILE A 41 7.43 5.04 -1.76
N ALA A 42 6.96 3.97 -1.11
CA ALA A 42 7.07 3.84 0.35
C ALA A 42 8.52 3.86 0.82
N ARG A 43 9.40 3.10 0.14
CA ARG A 43 10.83 3.05 0.48
C ARG A 43 11.52 4.40 0.29
N HIS A 44 11.23 5.11 -0.80
CA HIS A 44 11.77 6.45 -1.08
C HIS A 44 11.33 7.48 -0.04
N ASN A 45 10.11 7.35 0.49
CA ASN A 45 9.55 8.28 1.47
C ASN A 45 9.74 7.82 2.93
N GLY A 46 10.44 6.70 3.17
CA GLY A 46 10.65 6.15 4.52
C GLY A 46 9.34 5.73 5.21
N VAL A 47 8.33 5.35 4.44
CA VAL A 47 7.03 4.92 4.95
C VAL A 47 7.05 3.44 5.28
N ASP A 48 6.73 3.13 6.54
CA ASP A 48 6.52 1.76 6.97
C ASP A 48 5.11 1.29 6.60
N LEU A 49 5.05 0.29 5.72
CA LEU A 49 3.78 -0.27 5.20
C LEU A 49 3.20 -1.35 6.11
N ASP A 50 4.00 -1.92 7.02
CA ASP A 50 3.62 -3.03 7.91
C ASP A 50 3.22 -2.54 9.31
N GLY A 51 3.69 -1.35 9.69
CA GLY A 51 3.42 -0.76 10.99
C GLY A 51 1.97 -0.32 11.17
N PRO A 52 1.49 -0.32 12.42
CA PRO A 52 0.16 0.17 12.75
C PRO A 52 -0.02 1.59 12.21
N ASP A 53 -1.21 1.92 11.74
CA ASP A 53 -1.54 3.30 11.44
C ASP A 53 -1.39 4.09 12.74
N ALA A 54 -0.35 4.94 12.84
CA ALA A 54 -0.07 5.77 14.01
C ALA A 54 -1.11 6.91 14.11
N GLY A 55 -2.38 6.53 14.22
CA GLY A 55 -3.56 7.37 14.11
C GLY A 55 -4.62 7.14 15.17
N GLU A 56 -4.59 6.03 15.93
CA GLU A 56 -5.58 5.74 16.98
C GLU A 56 -4.95 5.56 18.37
N THR A 57 -4.24 6.59 18.83
CA THR A 57 -4.13 6.85 20.27
C THR A 57 -4.14 8.36 20.48
N GLY A 58 -5.30 8.91 20.85
CA GLY A 58 -5.36 10.29 21.34
C GLY A 58 -6.70 11.00 21.10
N ARG A 59 -7.74 10.61 21.85
CA ARG A 59 -8.51 11.48 22.77
C ARG A 59 -9.94 10.97 22.94
#